data_AF-A0A4R5XDD1-F1
#
_entry.id   AF-A0A4R5XDD1-F1
#
_cell.length_a   1.000
_cell.length_b   1.000
_cell.length_c   1.000
_cell.angle_alpha   90.00
_cell.angle_beta   90.00
_cell.angle_gamma   90.00
#
_symmetry.space_group_name_H-M   'P 1'
#
loop_
_entity.id
_entity.type
_entity.pdbx_description
1 polymer ?
#
loop_
_entity_poly.entity_id
_entity_poly.type
_entity_poly.pdbx_seq_one_letter_code
_entity_poly.pdbx_strand_id
1 'polypeptide(L)'
;MSSAPRQRLSADVRRQQLESATIQIIGQDGLSAATAESIARAAGVSKGLLWRYYDDLEDLLLSAGRRALATLEAAVASDADMDADVTELFRSAIHRAATLPATHPAELQAIRHIAIGLRPHVPETTLRANEYRELHARQAALIARGQADGHLRPGLDPHLLAVTYQGMVDSMLDYLHSDPTLDPRTVADHVADVLLAGISTPH
;
A
#
# COMPACT_ATOMS: atom_id res chain seq x y z
N MET A 1 38.60 -26.23 -7.70
CA MET A 1 37.68 -25.06 -7.72
C MET A 1 36.64 -25.30 -6.63
N SER A 2 36.81 -24.66 -5.47
CA SER A 2 35.96 -24.87 -4.29
C SER A 2 34.67 -24.07 -4.43
N SER A 3 33.53 -24.77 -4.49
CA SER A 3 32.19 -24.17 -4.38
C SER A 3 32.03 -23.58 -2.98
N ALA A 4 31.83 -22.25 -2.90
CA ALA A 4 31.45 -21.60 -1.65
C ALA A 4 30.16 -22.22 -1.08
N PRO A 5 30.01 -22.32 0.25
CA PRO A 5 28.81 -22.89 0.85
C PRO A 5 27.63 -21.96 0.55
N ARG A 6 26.55 -22.50 -0.05
CA ARG A 6 25.27 -21.78 -0.22
C ARG A 6 24.76 -21.38 1.17
N GLN A 7 24.97 -20.12 1.55
CA GLN A 7 24.44 -19.56 2.77
C GLN A 7 22.91 -19.73 2.76
N ARG A 8 22.38 -20.46 3.73
CA ARG A 8 20.93 -20.62 3.90
C ARG A 8 20.33 -19.25 4.18
N LEU A 9 19.61 -18.69 3.20
CA LEU A 9 18.76 -17.53 3.42
C LEU A 9 17.75 -17.86 4.54
N SER A 10 17.45 -16.87 5.38
CA SER A 10 16.44 -17.03 6.43
C SER A 10 15.06 -17.30 5.82
N ALA A 11 14.16 -17.88 6.62
CA ALA A 11 12.78 -18.11 6.21
C ALA A 11 12.11 -16.81 5.72
N ASP A 12 12.40 -15.68 6.36
CA ASP A 12 11.80 -14.40 6.01
C ASP A 12 12.31 -13.87 4.67
N VAL A 13 13.62 -13.97 4.41
CA VAL A 13 14.17 -13.57 3.10
C VAL A 13 13.57 -14.42 1.98
N ARG A 14 13.28 -15.71 2.24
CA ARG A 14 12.61 -16.57 1.26
C ARG A 14 11.15 -16.19 1.00
N ARG A 15 10.38 -15.85 2.05
CA ARG A 15 9.03 -15.30 1.88
C ARG A 15 9.04 -14.01 1.07
N GLN A 16 9.93 -13.09 1.42
CA GLN A 16 10.08 -11.82 0.70
C GLN A 16 10.44 -12.02 -0.77
N GLN A 17 11.28 -13.01 -1.11
CA GLN A 17 11.59 -13.35 -2.50
C GLN A 17 10.37 -13.86 -3.27
N LEU A 18 9.58 -14.75 -2.67
CA LEU A 18 8.36 -15.27 -3.26
C LEU A 18 7.34 -14.15 -3.46
N GLU A 19 7.08 -13.34 -2.43
CA GLU A 19 6.13 -12.23 -2.49
C GLU A 19 6.57 -11.16 -3.49
N SER A 20 7.85 -10.80 -3.54
CA SER A 20 8.36 -9.82 -4.51
C SER A 20 8.24 -10.35 -5.94
N ALA A 21 8.52 -11.63 -6.18
CA ALA A 21 8.31 -12.25 -7.49
C ALA A 21 6.83 -12.25 -7.88
N THR A 22 5.93 -12.56 -6.94
CA THR A 22 4.48 -12.49 -7.14
C THR A 22 4.03 -11.07 -7.51
N ILE A 23 4.47 -10.05 -6.76
CA ILE A 23 4.15 -8.63 -7.03
C ILE A 23 4.59 -8.25 -8.44
N GLN A 24 5.81 -8.59 -8.85
CA GLN A 24 6.33 -8.23 -10.17
C GLN A 24 5.56 -8.92 -11.30
N ILE A 25 5.26 -10.22 -11.18
CA ILE A 25 4.48 -10.96 -12.19
C ILE A 25 3.08 -10.35 -12.32
N ILE A 26 2.38 -10.14 -11.21
CA ILE A 26 1.01 -9.60 -11.25
C ILE A 26 1.02 -8.16 -11.75
N GLY A 27 1.98 -7.35 -11.31
CA GLY A 27 2.07 -5.96 -11.68
C GLY A 27 2.39 -5.73 -13.17
N GLN A 28 3.02 -6.70 -13.83
CA GLN A 28 3.38 -6.63 -15.25
C GLN A 28 2.39 -7.38 -16.16
N ASP A 29 2.06 -8.61 -15.79
CA ASP A 29 1.34 -9.57 -16.64
C ASP A 29 -0.08 -9.87 -16.15
N GLY A 30 -0.49 -9.28 -15.02
CA GLY A 30 -1.80 -9.48 -14.41
C GLY A 30 -1.92 -10.78 -13.60
N LEU A 31 -3.07 -10.94 -12.94
CA LEU A 31 -3.28 -12.04 -11.98
C LEU A 31 -3.20 -13.44 -12.61
N SER A 32 -3.67 -13.61 -13.85
CA SER A 32 -3.69 -14.92 -14.52
C SER A 32 -2.30 -15.47 -14.82
N ALA A 33 -1.28 -14.62 -14.91
CA ALA A 33 0.10 -15.02 -15.11
C ALA A 33 0.75 -15.61 -13.83
N ALA A 34 0.22 -15.28 -12.65
CA ALA A 34 0.75 -15.65 -11.34
C ALA A 34 0.45 -17.11 -10.96
N THR A 35 1.08 -18.04 -11.68
CA THR A 35 1.03 -19.48 -11.34
C THR A 35 2.15 -19.85 -10.37
N ALA A 36 1.95 -20.88 -9.55
CA ALA A 36 2.99 -21.39 -8.65
C ALA A 36 4.30 -21.75 -9.39
N GLU A 37 4.21 -22.19 -10.64
CA GLU A 37 5.38 -22.47 -11.47
C GLU A 37 6.09 -21.19 -11.91
N SER A 38 5.36 -20.20 -12.42
CA SER A 38 5.93 -18.90 -12.80
C SER A 38 6.60 -18.18 -11.62
N ILE A 39 5.96 -18.20 -10.45
CA ILE A 39 6.45 -17.54 -9.23
C ILE A 39 7.69 -18.26 -8.70
N ALA A 40 7.65 -19.58 -8.58
CA ALA A 40 8.81 -20.35 -8.12
C ALA A 40 10.02 -20.14 -9.04
N ARG A 41 9.80 -20.13 -10.36
CA ARG A 41 10.83 -19.84 -11.35
C ARG A 41 11.39 -18.42 -11.19
N ALA A 42 10.53 -17.41 -11.09
CA ALA A 42 10.95 -16.02 -10.92
C ALA A 42 11.69 -15.77 -9.60
N ALA A 43 11.27 -16.42 -8.51
CA ALA A 43 11.94 -16.36 -7.21
C ALA A 43 13.21 -17.24 -7.11
N GLY A 44 13.52 -18.03 -8.14
CA GLY A 44 14.70 -18.91 -8.15
C GLY A 44 14.61 -20.06 -7.13
N VAL A 45 13.40 -20.58 -6.89
CA VAL A 45 13.12 -21.67 -5.95
C VAL A 45 12.35 -22.82 -6.62
N SER A 46 12.29 -23.98 -5.96
CA SER A 46 11.41 -25.06 -6.42
C SER A 46 9.96 -24.83 -5.98
N LYS A 47 9.00 -25.35 -6.74
CA LYS A 47 7.58 -25.36 -6.36
C LYS A 47 7.34 -26.02 -5.00
N GLY A 48 8.07 -27.10 -4.71
CA GLY A 48 8.00 -27.76 -3.40
C GLY A 48 8.52 -26.89 -2.25
N LEU A 49 9.44 -25.96 -2.49
CA LEU A 49 9.87 -25.00 -1.48
C LEU A 49 8.82 -23.90 -1.26
N LEU A 50 8.17 -23.43 -2.33
CA LEU A 50 7.07 -22.46 -2.23
C LEU A 50 5.97 -22.96 -1.29
N TRP A 51 5.52 -24.21 -1.48
CA TRP A 51 4.48 -24.84 -0.64
C TRP A 51 4.93 -25.21 0.78
N ARG A 52 6.18 -24.92 1.16
CA ARG A 52 6.58 -24.96 2.57
C ARG A 52 6.31 -23.66 3.31
N TYR A 53 6.07 -22.57 2.57
CA TYR A 53 5.82 -21.24 3.14
C TYR A 53 4.36 -20.82 3.06
N TYR A 54 3.61 -21.36 2.10
CA TYR A 54 2.22 -21.00 1.84
C TYR A 54 1.40 -22.26 1.62
N ASP A 55 0.18 -22.27 2.14
CA ASP A 55 -0.73 -23.42 2.06
C ASP A 55 -1.29 -23.59 0.64
N ASP A 56 -1.57 -22.47 -0.03
CA ASP A 56 -2.03 -22.43 -1.41
C ASP A 56 -1.61 -21.12 -2.11
N LEU A 57 -2.08 -20.94 -3.35
CA LEU A 57 -1.77 -19.75 -4.12
C LEU A 57 -2.47 -18.51 -3.55
N GLU A 58 -3.67 -18.65 -2.97
CA GLU A 58 -4.42 -17.54 -2.40
C GLU A 58 -3.71 -16.94 -1.18
N ASP A 59 -3.18 -17.79 -0.29
CA ASP A 59 -2.36 -17.37 0.84
C ASP A 59 -1.13 -16.57 0.40
N LEU A 60 -0.44 -17.03 -0.66
CA LEU A 60 0.68 -16.29 -1.25
C LEU A 60 0.24 -14.96 -1.88
N LEU A 61 -0.89 -14.92 -2.57
CA LEU A 61 -1.43 -13.68 -3.16
C LEU A 61 -1.79 -12.66 -2.08
N LEU A 62 -2.44 -13.08 -0.99
CA LEU A 62 -2.75 -12.22 0.14
C LEU A 62 -1.48 -11.71 0.83
N SER A 63 -0.49 -12.57 1.04
CA SER A 63 0.80 -12.14 1.61
C SER A 63 1.53 -11.14 0.71
N ALA A 64 1.53 -11.38 -0.60
CA ALA A 64 2.09 -10.46 -1.60
C ALA A 64 1.35 -9.12 -1.62
N GLY A 65 0.02 -9.11 -1.52
CA GLY A 65 -0.79 -7.89 -1.42
C GLY A 65 -0.46 -7.08 -0.18
N ARG A 66 -0.35 -7.72 1.00
CA ARG A 66 0.08 -7.05 2.24
C ARG A 66 1.49 -6.47 2.13
N ARG A 67 2.42 -7.20 1.50
CA ARG A 67 3.77 -6.69 1.24
C ARG A 67 3.74 -5.48 0.31
N ALA A 68 2.97 -5.53 -0.78
CA ALA A 68 2.83 -4.41 -1.69
C ALA A 68 2.30 -3.17 -0.96
N LEU A 69 1.25 -3.33 -0.14
CA LEU A 69 0.70 -2.25 0.68
C LEU A 69 1.76 -1.68 1.63
N ALA A 70 2.47 -2.53 2.37
CA ALA A 70 3.53 -2.09 3.28
C ALA A 70 4.67 -1.34 2.55
N THR A 71 5.03 -1.74 1.33
CA THR A 71 5.99 -1.03 0.48
C THR A 71 5.49 0.37 0.12
N LEU A 72 4.23 0.49 -0.31
CA LEU A 72 3.63 1.79 -0.67
C LEU A 72 3.52 2.71 0.56
N GLU A 73 3.11 2.17 1.70
CA GLU A 73 3.05 2.91 2.96
C GLU A 73 4.43 3.42 3.39
N ALA A 74 5.47 2.58 3.28
CA ALA A 74 6.84 2.99 3.58
C ALA A 74 7.33 4.10 2.63
N ALA A 75 6.98 4.02 1.35
CA ALA A 75 7.31 5.07 0.38
C ALA A 75 6.61 6.40 0.71
N VAL A 76 5.35 6.37 1.14
CA VAL A 76 4.61 7.57 1.58
C VAL A 76 5.10 8.10 2.94
N ALA A 77 5.61 7.24 3.81
CA ALA A 77 6.17 7.63 5.09
C ALA A 77 7.66 8.07 5.00
N SER A 78 8.33 7.81 3.87
CA SER A 78 9.73 8.19 3.68
C SER A 78 9.90 9.69 3.90
N ASP A 79 10.89 10.03 4.73
CA ASP A 79 11.26 11.42 5.05
C ASP A 79 10.13 12.26 5.65
N ALA A 80 9.12 11.61 6.25
CA ALA A 80 8.11 12.31 7.01
C ALA A 80 8.73 12.91 8.29
N ASP A 81 8.67 14.24 8.39
CA ASP A 81 9.01 14.95 9.62
C ASP A 81 7.85 14.81 10.61
N MET A 82 7.96 13.83 11.51
CA MET A 82 6.90 13.54 12.48
C MET A 82 6.69 14.64 13.52
N ASP A 83 7.62 15.59 13.62
CA ASP A 83 7.53 16.74 14.51
C ASP A 83 6.89 17.97 13.83
N ALA A 84 6.66 17.90 12.51
CA ALA A 84 5.97 18.94 11.76
C ALA A 84 4.47 19.04 12.12
N ASP A 85 3.85 20.14 11.69
CA ASP A 85 2.42 20.32 11.80
C ASP A 85 1.68 19.17 11.11
N VAL A 86 0.62 18.67 11.76
CA VAL A 86 -0.15 17.53 11.24
C VAL A 86 -0.75 17.81 9.86
N THR A 87 -1.14 19.05 9.57
CA THR A 87 -1.68 19.46 8.27
C THR A 87 -0.60 19.39 7.18
N GLU A 88 0.64 19.78 7.48
CA GLU A 88 1.79 19.66 6.59
C GLU A 88 2.16 18.19 6.36
N LEU A 89 2.07 17.35 7.40
CA LEU A 89 2.25 15.90 7.28
C LEU A 89 1.23 15.27 6.33
N PHE A 90 -0.06 15.60 6.47
CA PHE A 90 -1.12 15.12 5.57
C PHE A 90 -0.91 15.62 4.14
N ARG A 91 -0.63 16.91 3.95
CA ARG A 91 -0.34 17.48 2.63
C ARG A 91 0.82 16.75 1.96
N SER A 92 1.93 16.60 2.67
CA SER A 92 3.13 15.95 2.14
C SER A 92 2.90 14.47 1.82
N ALA A 93 2.12 13.77 2.65
CA ALA A 93 1.74 12.38 2.41
C ALA A 93 0.89 12.23 1.14
N ILE A 94 -0.08 13.12 0.89
CA ILE A 94 -0.89 13.15 -0.33
C ILE A 94 -0.01 13.36 -1.56
N HIS A 95 0.92 14.32 -1.51
CA HIS A 95 1.85 14.54 -2.62
C HIS A 95 2.75 13.33 -2.89
N ARG A 96 3.29 12.70 -1.85
CA ARG A 96 4.11 11.48 -2.03
C ARG A 96 3.27 10.33 -2.59
N ALA A 97 2.04 10.16 -2.11
CA ALA A 97 1.12 9.16 -2.66
C ALA A 97 0.87 9.38 -4.16
N ALA A 98 0.68 10.63 -4.61
CA ALA A 98 0.49 10.93 -6.02
C ALA A 98 1.70 10.60 -6.92
N THR A 99 2.89 10.37 -6.35
CA THR A 99 4.08 9.89 -7.11
C THR A 99 4.15 8.37 -7.25
N LEU A 100 3.35 7.62 -6.49
CA LEU A 100 3.36 6.15 -6.50
C LEU A 100 3.07 5.53 -7.87
N PRO A 101 2.16 6.07 -8.73
CA PRO A 101 1.97 5.54 -10.07
C PRO A 101 3.24 5.49 -10.92
N ALA A 102 4.15 6.45 -10.73
CA ALA A 102 5.42 6.51 -11.46
C ALA A 102 6.54 5.71 -10.77
N THR A 103 6.54 5.67 -9.44
CA THR A 103 7.65 5.10 -8.64
C THR A 103 7.45 3.64 -8.23
N HIS A 104 6.19 3.21 -8.06
CA HIS A 104 5.79 1.89 -7.59
C HIS A 104 4.61 1.32 -8.40
N PRO A 105 4.66 1.32 -9.74
CA PRO A 105 3.54 0.86 -10.57
C PRO A 105 3.22 -0.62 -10.34
N ALA A 106 4.22 -1.47 -10.14
CA ALA A 106 4.01 -2.91 -9.99
C ALA A 106 3.22 -3.24 -8.71
N GLU A 107 3.52 -2.57 -7.59
CA GLU A 107 2.83 -2.71 -6.32
C GLU A 107 1.37 -2.26 -6.43
N LEU A 108 1.11 -1.09 -7.04
CA LEU A 108 -0.25 -0.58 -7.26
C LEU A 108 -1.08 -1.51 -8.13
N GLN A 109 -0.51 -2.00 -9.23
CA GLN A 109 -1.19 -2.94 -10.11
C GLN A 109 -1.42 -4.29 -9.43
N ALA A 110 -0.45 -4.78 -8.65
CA ALA A 110 -0.60 -6.02 -7.89
C ALA A 110 -1.78 -5.95 -6.91
N ILE A 111 -1.88 -4.88 -6.11
CA ILE A 111 -3.00 -4.67 -5.19
C ILE A 111 -4.34 -4.65 -5.93
N ARG A 112 -4.43 -3.89 -7.04
CA ARG A 112 -5.65 -3.82 -7.85
C ARG A 112 -6.07 -5.20 -8.36
N HIS A 113 -5.14 -5.94 -8.94
CA HIS A 113 -5.39 -7.26 -9.50
C HIS A 113 -5.77 -8.29 -8.43
N ILE A 114 -5.07 -8.32 -7.30
CA ILE A 114 -5.36 -9.21 -6.17
C ILE A 114 -6.74 -8.89 -5.58
N ALA A 115 -7.02 -7.60 -5.32
CA ALA A 115 -8.29 -7.16 -4.77
C ALA A 115 -9.46 -7.52 -5.68
N ILE A 116 -9.32 -7.42 -7.01
CA ILE A 116 -10.35 -7.82 -7.99
C ILE A 116 -10.50 -9.35 -8.06
N GLY A 117 -9.37 -10.07 -8.11
CA GLY A 117 -9.38 -11.53 -8.26
C GLY A 117 -9.95 -12.29 -7.08
N LEU A 118 -9.81 -11.73 -5.87
CA LEU A 118 -10.30 -12.35 -4.63
C LEU A 118 -11.72 -11.91 -4.23
N ARG A 119 -12.35 -10.96 -4.96
CA ARG A 119 -13.74 -10.52 -4.69
C ARG A 119 -14.78 -11.64 -4.61
N PRO A 120 -14.71 -12.72 -5.41
CA PRO A 120 -15.68 -13.81 -5.33
C PRO A 120 -15.66 -14.56 -3.99
N HIS A 121 -14.57 -14.45 -3.23
CA HIS A 121 -14.34 -15.22 -2.00
C HIS A 121 -14.42 -14.35 -0.74
N VAL A 122 -14.13 -13.05 -0.84
CA VAL A 122 -14.18 -12.11 0.30
C VAL A 122 -14.80 -10.77 -0.14
N PRO A 123 -15.77 -10.20 0.62
CA PRO A 123 -16.28 -8.88 0.35
C PRO A 123 -15.17 -7.82 0.30
N GLU A 124 -15.19 -6.94 -0.69
CA GLU A 124 -14.21 -5.88 -0.90
C GLU A 124 -14.03 -4.99 0.35
N THR A 125 -15.11 -4.73 1.07
CA THR A 125 -15.09 -3.98 2.33
C THR A 125 -14.32 -4.71 3.44
N THR A 126 -14.44 -6.03 3.52
CA THR A 126 -13.75 -6.85 4.53
C THR A 126 -12.26 -7.01 4.23
N LEU A 127 -11.90 -7.18 2.95
CA LEU A 127 -10.49 -7.20 2.51
C LEU A 127 -9.81 -5.87 2.85
N ARG A 128 -10.38 -4.75 2.39
CA ARG A 128 -9.87 -3.41 2.68
C ARG A 128 -9.82 -3.12 4.18
N ALA A 129 -10.86 -3.46 4.94
CA ALA A 129 -10.88 -3.22 6.39
C ALA A 129 -9.79 -3.99 7.15
N ASN A 130 -9.43 -5.19 6.69
CA ASN A 130 -8.37 -5.98 7.32
C ASN A 130 -6.98 -5.51 6.89
N GLU A 131 -6.80 -5.20 5.61
CA GLU A 131 -5.50 -4.78 5.05
C GLU A 131 -5.10 -3.37 5.52
N TYR A 132 -6.04 -2.43 5.56
CA TYR A 132 -5.78 -1.06 6.01
C TYR A 132 -5.89 -0.85 7.52
N ARG A 133 -6.17 -1.89 8.32
CA ARG A 133 -6.42 -1.74 9.76
C ARG A 133 -5.28 -1.02 10.48
N GLU A 134 -4.05 -1.45 10.25
CA GLU A 134 -2.86 -0.87 10.88
C GLU A 134 -2.54 0.52 10.34
N LEU A 135 -2.84 0.77 9.06
CA LEU A 135 -2.70 2.09 8.44
C LEU A 135 -3.68 3.09 9.06
N HIS A 136 -4.96 2.75 9.11
CA HIS A 136 -6.01 3.58 9.71
C HIS A 136 -5.74 3.85 11.18
N ALA A 137 -5.21 2.87 11.94
CA ALA A 137 -4.84 3.08 13.33
C ALA A 137 -3.72 4.11 13.50
N ARG A 138 -2.68 4.05 12.66
CA ARG A 138 -1.58 5.03 12.65
C ARG A 138 -2.07 6.43 12.24
N GLN A 139 -2.90 6.52 11.20
CA GLN A 139 -3.49 7.78 10.76
C GLN A 139 -4.41 8.39 11.83
N ALA A 140 -5.24 7.57 12.48
CA ALA A 140 -6.11 8.01 13.57
C ALA A 140 -5.31 8.56 14.76
N ALA A 141 -4.17 7.96 15.08
CA ALA A 141 -3.28 8.49 16.12
C ALA A 141 -2.72 9.88 15.76
N LEU A 142 -2.35 10.11 14.49
CA LEU A 142 -1.90 11.43 14.01
C LEU A 142 -3.02 12.45 14.05
N ILE A 143 -4.24 12.06 13.67
CA ILE A 143 -5.42 12.93 13.73
C ILE A 143 -5.72 13.32 15.18
N ALA A 144 -5.71 12.36 16.10
CA ALA A 144 -5.94 12.61 17.52
C ALA A 144 -4.89 13.56 18.12
N ARG A 145 -3.62 13.41 17.73
CA ARG A 145 -2.55 14.36 18.08
C ARG A 145 -2.86 15.76 17.55
N GLY A 146 -3.19 15.87 16.26
CA GLY A 146 -3.57 17.12 15.62
C GLY A 146 -4.76 17.84 16.29
N GLN A 147 -5.73 17.08 16.80
CA GLN A 147 -6.85 17.62 17.57
C GLN A 147 -6.43 18.08 18.96
N ALA A 148 -5.54 17.33 19.64
CA ALA A 148 -5.01 17.71 20.95
C ALA A 148 -4.15 18.98 20.89
N ASP A 149 -3.38 19.14 19.82
CA ASP A 149 -2.52 20.31 19.58
C ASP A 149 -3.31 21.52 19.05
N GLY A 150 -4.60 21.32 18.71
CA GLY A 150 -5.49 22.38 18.24
C GLY A 150 -5.34 22.74 16.77
N HIS A 151 -4.64 21.94 15.96
CA HIS A 151 -4.48 22.14 14.51
C HIS A 151 -5.64 21.56 13.69
N LEU A 152 -6.30 20.51 14.21
CA LEU A 152 -7.45 19.87 13.58
C LEU A 152 -8.73 20.08 14.41
N ARG A 153 -9.87 20.18 13.72
CA ARG A 153 -11.17 20.45 14.35
C ARG A 153 -11.50 19.38 15.42
N PRO A 154 -11.88 19.80 16.64
CA PRO A 154 -12.37 18.87 17.65
C PRO A 154 -13.75 18.32 17.27
N GLY A 155 -14.10 17.15 17.80
CA GLY A 155 -15.44 16.55 17.63
C GLY A 155 -15.62 15.68 16.39
N LEU A 156 -14.60 15.57 15.53
CA LEU A 156 -14.56 14.57 14.47
C LEU A 156 -13.92 13.28 15.02
N ASP A 157 -14.54 12.13 14.71
CA ASP A 157 -13.98 10.84 15.11
C ASP A 157 -12.66 10.56 14.35
N PRO A 158 -11.52 10.34 15.04
CA PRO A 158 -10.23 10.15 14.38
C PRO A 158 -10.18 8.95 13.44
N HIS A 159 -10.89 7.86 13.76
CA HIS A 159 -10.91 6.67 12.92
C HIS A 159 -11.72 6.89 11.65
N LEU A 160 -12.89 7.52 11.75
CA LEU A 160 -13.70 7.89 10.59
C LEU A 160 -12.94 8.86 9.68
N LEU A 161 -12.22 9.82 10.25
CA LEU A 161 -11.35 10.71 9.48
C LEU A 161 -10.21 9.97 8.79
N ALA A 162 -9.56 9.00 9.44
CA ALA A 162 -8.53 8.17 8.83
C ALA A 162 -9.08 7.37 7.64
N VAL A 163 -10.24 6.73 7.79
CA VAL A 163 -10.92 6.01 6.69
C VAL A 163 -11.28 6.96 5.55
N THR A 164 -11.79 8.15 5.87
CA THR A 164 -12.16 9.16 4.87
C THR A 164 -10.95 9.68 4.11
N TYR A 165 -9.87 9.98 4.83
CA TYR A 165 -8.58 10.36 4.27
C TYR A 165 -8.04 9.29 3.32
N GLN A 166 -8.00 8.03 3.76
CA GLN A 166 -7.53 6.93 2.91
C GLN A 166 -8.41 6.76 1.67
N GLY A 167 -9.73 6.91 1.79
CA GLY A 167 -10.65 6.88 0.66
C GLY A 167 -10.38 7.98 -0.38
N MET A 168 -10.00 9.18 0.06
CA MET A 168 -9.61 10.27 -0.85
C MET A 168 -8.28 9.96 -1.56
N VAL A 169 -7.30 9.39 -0.85
CA VAL A 169 -6.02 8.96 -1.44
C VAL A 169 -6.24 7.84 -2.46
N ASP A 170 -7.01 6.81 -2.12
CA ASP A 170 -7.31 5.70 -3.02
C ASP A 170 -8.04 6.20 -4.29
N SER A 171 -9.02 7.10 -4.13
CA SER A 171 -9.75 7.69 -5.26
C SER A 171 -8.85 8.56 -6.14
N MET A 172 -7.91 9.30 -5.55
CA MET A 172 -6.90 10.07 -6.28
C MET A 172 -6.01 9.16 -7.13
N LEU A 173 -5.52 8.06 -6.55
CA LEU A 173 -4.69 7.08 -7.25
C LEU A 173 -5.46 6.40 -8.40
N ASP A 174 -6.73 6.05 -8.17
CA ASP A 174 -7.61 5.53 -9.21
C ASP A 174 -7.79 6.52 -10.36
N TYR A 175 -7.98 7.81 -10.06
CA TYR A 175 -8.14 8.86 -11.07
C TYR A 175 -6.86 9.06 -11.90
N LEU A 176 -5.71 9.19 -11.25
CA LEU A 176 -4.40 9.31 -11.91
C LEU A 176 -4.08 8.07 -12.77
N HIS A 177 -4.49 6.89 -12.33
CA HIS A 177 -4.34 5.68 -13.13
C HIS A 177 -5.24 5.68 -14.38
N SER A 178 -6.47 6.19 -14.25
CA SER A 178 -7.43 6.24 -15.37
C SER A 178 -7.09 7.27 -16.45
N ASP A 179 -6.37 8.34 -16.08
CA ASP A 179 -5.92 9.39 -16.99
C ASP A 179 -4.45 9.77 -16.74
N PRO A 180 -3.51 9.10 -17.43
CA PRO A 180 -2.08 9.37 -17.29
C PRO A 180 -1.62 10.75 -17.81
N THR A 181 -2.51 11.55 -18.42
CA THR A 181 -2.17 12.89 -18.93
C THR A 181 -2.24 13.97 -17.85
N LEU A 182 -2.85 13.66 -16.71
CA LEU A 182 -2.97 14.55 -15.57
C LEU A 182 -1.61 14.79 -14.91
N ASP A 183 -1.39 16.02 -14.43
CA ASP A 183 -0.26 16.32 -13.55
C ASP A 183 -0.55 15.82 -12.12
N PRO A 184 0.21 14.83 -11.60
CA PRO A 184 -0.04 14.29 -10.27
C PRO A 184 0.09 15.33 -9.15
N ARG A 185 0.92 16.36 -9.34
CA ARG A 185 1.08 17.43 -8.34
C ARG A 185 -0.19 18.26 -8.21
N THR A 186 -0.71 18.72 -9.35
CA THR A 186 -1.97 19.48 -9.40
C THR A 186 -3.15 18.70 -8.78
N VAL A 187 -3.26 17.39 -9.07
CA VAL A 187 -4.31 16.56 -8.47
C VAL A 187 -4.12 16.45 -6.95
N ALA A 188 -2.88 16.21 -6.49
CA ALA A 188 -2.56 16.15 -5.07
C ALA A 188 -2.87 17.48 -4.33
N ASP A 189 -2.56 18.63 -4.94
CA ASP A 189 -2.87 19.95 -4.39
C ASP A 189 -4.37 20.08 -4.13
N HIS A 190 -5.21 19.75 -5.11
CA HIS A 190 -6.66 19.83 -4.96
C HIS A 190 -7.22 18.89 -3.89
N VAL A 191 -6.70 17.66 -3.81
CA VAL A 191 -7.12 16.69 -2.78
C VAL A 191 -6.71 17.18 -1.39
N ALA A 192 -5.48 17.68 -1.23
CA ALA A 192 -5.00 18.22 0.03
C ALA A 192 -5.80 19.46 0.46
N ASP A 193 -6.10 20.36 -0.47
CA ASP A 193 -6.87 21.58 -0.18
C ASP A 193 -8.29 21.27 0.29
N VAL A 194 -8.99 20.36 -0.40
CA VAL A 194 -10.35 19.95 -0.01
C VAL A 194 -10.35 19.29 1.37
N LEU A 195 -9.42 18.36 1.62
CA LEU A 195 -9.30 17.69 2.91
C LEU A 195 -9.01 18.70 4.03
N LEU A 196 -7.95 19.50 3.87
CA LEU A 196 -7.43 20.37 4.92
C LEU A 196 -8.35 21.56 5.20
N ALA A 197 -8.96 22.17 4.18
CA ALA A 197 -10.03 23.16 4.41
C ALA A 197 -11.21 22.54 5.16
N GLY A 198 -11.46 21.25 4.91
CA GLY A 198 -12.44 20.45 5.59
C GLY A 198 -12.09 20.17 7.05
N ILE A 199 -10.85 19.89 7.43
CA ILE A 199 -10.54 19.34 8.77
C ILE A 199 -9.71 20.24 9.69
N SER A 200 -9.11 21.31 9.17
CA SER A 200 -8.23 22.20 9.95
C SER A 200 -9.04 23.21 10.77
N THR A 201 -8.48 23.67 11.88
CA THR A 201 -9.03 24.83 12.61
C THR A 201 -8.68 26.12 11.86
N PRO A 202 -9.62 27.08 11.75
CA PRO A 202 -9.29 28.42 11.27
C PRO A 202 -8.27 29.05 12.24
N HIS A 203 -7.17 29.58 11.71
CA HIS A 203 -6.32 30.51 12.45
C HIS A 203 -7.01 31.86 12.64
#